data_AF-A0A0R1KW91-F1
#
_entry.id   AF-A0A0R1KW91-F1
#
_cell.length_a   1.000
_cell.length_b   1.000
_cell.length_c   1.000
_cell.angle_alpha   90.00
_cell.angle_beta   90.00
_cell.angle_gamma   90.00
#
_symmetry.space_group_name_H-M   'P 1'
#
loop_
_entity.id
_entity.type
_entity.pdbx_description
1 polymer ?
#
loop_
_entity_poly.entity_id
_entity_poly.type
_entity_poly.pdbx_seq_one_letter_code
_entity_poly.pdbx_strand_id
1 'polypeptide(L)'
;MKSSLKKSLFVGLAALGFVAVAGSANANTASAKSYAKVTSNKALTTDATTRNVNVNGSNALYTKAGTLKGAKTVATKSTLANLKDNKTGQKNWRVYRVATTNRGSVYYKIVSFDKTYRGWIYGGKSQSAFAGGIDSYNTVTAPAANPDANGSVNSSASINTANQSNGLSATQKAATYKIATTGTANDGTQVTYSYPAWTQYKKGRVITDSTPYKDATFKVTDATTRTREGDLWVKIAATDAANAKANGWIKYSALKQATPTTPVTPTTKVGANQIGVKFVDQNGKELKTVVWTKGTTDANPWATLNKLAGNHELTSPVATIQGLAYQYLTEAAGITGYNWTGITNAQNDANNAAIKGASYGQTITITLNKEEGQHFFKSFKFLDNANLHAK
;
A
#
# COMPACT_ATOMS: atom_id res chain seq x y z
N MET A 1 -26.86 -60.36 -4.93
CA MET A 1 -25.87 -61.23 -5.59
C MET A 1 -24.49 -61.01 -4.95
N LYS A 2 -23.90 -62.09 -4.43
CA LYS A 2 -22.48 -62.30 -4.02
C LYS A 2 -21.93 -61.41 -2.88
N SER A 3 -21.98 -61.80 -1.59
CA SER A 3 -21.09 -62.74 -0.85
C SER A 3 -19.59 -62.45 -1.02
N SER A 4 -18.67 -62.45 -0.04
CA SER A 4 -18.65 -62.51 1.43
C SER A 4 -17.14 -62.53 1.80
N LEU A 5 -16.73 -61.93 2.93
CA LEU A 5 -15.39 -62.09 3.53
C LEU A 5 -14.97 -63.57 3.64
N LYS A 6 -13.66 -63.90 3.56
CA LYS A 6 -12.95 -64.76 4.53
C LYS A 6 -11.43 -64.50 4.57
N LYS A 7 -10.89 -64.58 5.80
CA LYS A 7 -9.47 -64.64 6.18
C LYS A 7 -8.82 -65.93 5.68
N SER A 8 -7.50 -65.90 5.43
CA SER A 8 -6.63 -67.06 5.64
C SER A 8 -5.19 -66.63 5.89
N LEU A 9 -4.76 -66.88 7.13
CA LEU A 9 -3.39 -66.91 7.60
C LEU A 9 -2.77 -68.22 7.09
N PHE A 10 -1.60 -68.16 6.44
CA PHE A 10 -0.74 -69.32 6.28
C PHE A 10 0.67 -68.95 6.74
N VAL A 11 1.00 -69.48 7.92
CA VAL A 11 2.36 -69.68 8.41
C VAL A 11 2.91 -70.88 7.66
N GLY A 12 3.95 -70.68 6.86
CA GLY A 12 4.74 -71.72 6.22
C GLY A 12 6.18 -71.62 6.69
N LEU A 13 6.49 -72.34 7.75
CA LEU A 13 7.84 -72.61 8.22
C LEU A 13 8.47 -73.61 7.23
N ALA A 14 9.53 -73.24 6.51
CA ALA A 14 10.31 -74.18 5.73
C ALA A 14 11.80 -74.05 6.07
N ALA A 15 12.32 -75.21 6.46
CA ALA A 15 13.61 -75.54 7.04
C ALA A 15 14.86 -74.99 6.34
N LEU A 16 15.88 -74.81 7.19
CA LEU A 16 17.30 -74.72 6.85
C LEU A 16 17.73 -75.92 6.01
N GLY A 17 18.16 -75.67 4.79
CA GLY A 17 18.93 -76.61 3.96
C GLY A 17 20.27 -75.97 3.61
N PHE A 18 21.31 -76.27 4.40
CA PHE A 18 22.69 -75.93 4.10
C PHE A 18 23.19 -76.97 3.08
N VAL A 19 23.28 -76.60 1.80
CA VAL A 19 24.04 -77.36 0.81
C VAL A 19 25.28 -76.54 0.47
N ALA A 20 26.42 -77.00 0.96
CA ALA A 20 27.72 -76.53 0.53
C ALA A 20 27.96 -77.03 -0.90
N VAL A 21 27.71 -76.17 -1.88
CA VAL A 21 28.29 -76.34 -3.22
C VAL A 21 29.57 -75.52 -3.25
N ALA A 22 30.70 -76.21 -3.24
CA ALA A 22 31.98 -75.66 -3.65
C ALA A 22 31.89 -75.36 -5.16
N GLY A 23 31.36 -74.19 -5.48
CA GLY A 23 31.43 -73.60 -6.80
C GLY A 23 32.22 -72.31 -6.68
N SER A 24 33.29 -72.19 -7.45
CA SER A 24 34.01 -70.95 -7.70
C SER A 24 33.05 -69.95 -8.37
N ALA A 25 32.19 -69.34 -7.57
CA ALA A 25 31.42 -68.19 -7.99
C ALA A 25 32.40 -67.03 -8.02
N ASN A 26 32.51 -66.36 -9.17
CA ASN A 26 32.88 -64.97 -9.21
C ASN A 26 31.96 -64.26 -8.21
N ALA A 27 32.46 -64.04 -7.00
CA ALA A 27 31.77 -63.28 -5.99
C ALA A 27 31.68 -61.87 -6.55
N ASN A 28 30.55 -61.56 -7.19
CA ASN A 28 30.09 -60.19 -7.28
C ASN A 28 30.07 -59.69 -5.85
N THR A 29 31.13 -58.99 -5.45
CA THR A 29 31.22 -58.31 -4.18
C THR A 29 30.03 -57.36 -4.18
N ALA A 30 28.97 -57.75 -3.49
CA ALA A 30 27.79 -56.93 -3.30
C ALA A 30 28.27 -55.68 -2.55
N SER A 31 28.56 -54.62 -3.30
CA SER A 31 29.01 -53.35 -2.73
C SER A 31 27.87 -52.85 -1.83
N ALA A 32 28.09 -52.94 -0.52
CA ALA A 32 27.12 -52.49 0.45
C ALA A 32 26.81 -51.02 0.17
N LYS A 33 25.52 -50.70 -0.01
CA LYS A 33 25.08 -49.34 -0.29
C LYS A 33 25.62 -48.38 0.77
N SER A 34 26.62 -47.58 0.39
CA SER A 34 27.25 -46.64 1.31
C SER A 34 26.38 -45.39 1.43
N TYR A 35 26.09 -44.99 2.68
CA TYR A 35 25.29 -43.80 2.98
C TYR A 35 26.19 -42.64 3.37
N ALA A 36 25.73 -41.42 3.08
CA ALA A 36 26.41 -40.22 3.57
C ALA A 36 26.21 -40.08 5.10
N LYS A 37 27.09 -39.31 5.74
CA LYS A 37 26.99 -38.89 7.14
C LYS A 37 26.89 -37.36 7.21
N VAL A 38 26.21 -36.83 8.21
CA VAL A 38 26.14 -35.37 8.45
C VAL A 38 27.44 -34.92 9.09
N THR A 39 28.11 -33.92 8.52
CA THR A 39 29.31 -33.29 9.08
C THR A 39 28.99 -31.95 9.75
N SER A 40 27.93 -31.26 9.29
CA SER A 40 27.46 -30.03 9.91
C SER A 40 25.93 -29.96 9.90
N ASN A 41 25.34 -29.31 10.91
CA ASN A 41 23.92 -29.03 10.96
C ASN A 41 23.68 -27.80 11.83
N LYS A 42 23.46 -26.65 11.19
CA LYS A 42 23.39 -25.34 11.87
C LYS A 42 22.05 -24.66 11.58
N ALA A 43 21.56 -23.91 12.57
CA ALA A 43 20.46 -22.99 12.35
C ALA A 43 20.97 -21.77 11.57
N LEU A 44 20.16 -21.26 10.64
CA LEU A 44 20.51 -20.02 9.93
C LEU A 44 20.23 -18.82 10.84
N THR A 45 21.22 -17.94 10.98
CA THR A 45 21.17 -16.73 11.82
C THR A 45 20.94 -15.44 11.04
N THR A 46 20.96 -15.49 9.71
CA THR A 46 20.63 -14.34 8.86
C THR A 46 19.18 -13.88 9.06
N ASP A 47 18.89 -12.65 8.63
CA ASP A 47 17.60 -12.01 8.81
C ASP A 47 16.41 -12.94 8.49
N ALA A 48 15.41 -12.90 9.37
CA ALA A 48 14.19 -13.68 9.28
C ALA A 48 13.29 -13.32 8.08
N THR A 49 13.65 -12.37 7.22
CA THR A 49 12.92 -11.94 6.03
C THR A 49 13.65 -12.28 4.73
N THR A 50 14.97 -12.54 4.78
CA THR A 50 15.83 -12.80 3.61
C THR A 50 16.00 -14.27 3.24
N ARG A 51 15.34 -15.20 3.95
CA ARG A 51 15.42 -16.65 3.72
C ARG A 51 14.12 -17.25 3.17
N ASN A 52 13.36 -16.42 2.46
CA ASN A 52 12.20 -16.89 1.71
C ASN A 52 12.68 -17.53 0.41
N VAL A 53 12.13 -18.70 0.12
CA VAL A 53 12.48 -19.51 -1.05
C VAL A 53 11.22 -20.05 -1.71
N ASN A 54 11.36 -20.49 -2.94
CA ASN A 54 10.39 -21.35 -3.60
C ASN A 54 11.03 -22.71 -3.86
N VAL A 55 10.22 -23.75 -3.89
CA VAL A 55 10.64 -25.06 -4.42
C VAL A 55 10.57 -25.02 -5.94
N ASN A 56 11.45 -25.74 -6.64
CA ASN A 56 11.45 -25.77 -8.11
C ASN A 56 11.08 -27.13 -8.72
N GLY A 57 10.89 -28.15 -7.89
CA GLY A 57 10.47 -29.49 -8.34
C GLY A 57 11.60 -30.40 -8.85
N SER A 58 12.85 -29.95 -8.89
CA SER A 58 13.98 -30.78 -9.34
C SER A 58 14.37 -31.89 -8.33
N ASN A 59 14.06 -31.67 -7.07
CA ASN A 59 14.45 -32.52 -5.93
C ASN A 59 13.25 -32.77 -5.01
N ALA A 60 13.23 -33.93 -4.35
CA ALA A 60 12.20 -34.26 -3.37
C ALA A 60 12.54 -33.67 -1.99
N LEU A 61 11.51 -33.56 -1.14
CA LEU A 61 11.63 -33.18 0.27
C LEU A 61 11.74 -34.45 1.12
N TYR A 62 12.63 -34.47 2.10
CA TYR A 62 12.92 -35.66 2.92
C TYR A 62 12.85 -35.38 4.42
N THR A 63 12.72 -36.43 5.25
CA THR A 63 12.71 -36.33 6.72
C THR A 63 14.08 -35.93 7.29
N LYS A 64 15.16 -36.27 6.59
CA LYS A 64 16.57 -35.92 6.85
C LYS A 64 17.27 -35.77 5.49
N ALA A 65 18.53 -35.35 5.44
CA ALA A 65 19.25 -35.25 4.15
C ALA A 65 19.11 -36.56 3.34
N GLY A 66 18.74 -36.44 2.06
CA GLY A 66 18.23 -37.55 1.25
C GLY A 66 19.21 -38.71 1.01
N THR A 67 20.51 -38.46 1.18
CA THR A 67 21.58 -39.47 1.03
C THR A 67 21.93 -40.21 2.34
N LEU A 68 21.28 -39.85 3.46
CA LEU A 68 21.48 -40.51 4.75
C LEU A 68 20.67 -41.81 4.86
N LYS A 69 21.15 -42.74 5.69
CA LYS A 69 20.43 -43.98 5.99
C LYS A 69 19.06 -43.67 6.63
N GLY A 70 18.01 -44.28 6.08
CA GLY A 70 16.63 -44.13 6.53
C GLY A 70 16.01 -42.76 6.26
N ALA A 71 16.50 -42.00 5.27
CA ALA A 71 15.78 -40.85 4.74
C ALA A 71 14.48 -41.30 4.07
N LYS A 72 13.35 -40.71 4.48
CA LYS A 72 12.03 -40.97 3.90
C LYS A 72 11.56 -39.74 3.14
N THR A 73 10.87 -39.93 2.02
CA THR A 73 10.27 -38.85 1.23
C THR A 73 9.08 -38.26 1.97
N VAL A 74 9.08 -36.93 2.15
CA VAL A 74 7.97 -36.13 2.69
C VAL A 74 7.09 -35.58 1.56
N ALA A 75 7.71 -35.15 0.46
CA ALA A 75 7.02 -34.72 -0.75
C ALA A 75 7.87 -35.10 -1.97
N THR A 76 7.23 -35.64 -3.01
CA THR A 76 7.92 -36.06 -4.23
C THR A 76 8.32 -34.84 -5.08
N LYS A 77 9.18 -35.08 -6.09
CA LYS A 77 9.53 -34.07 -7.09
C LYS A 77 8.29 -33.49 -7.78
N SER A 78 7.35 -34.35 -8.18
CA SER A 78 6.10 -33.93 -8.83
C SER A 78 5.22 -33.08 -7.92
N THR A 79 5.08 -33.45 -6.64
CA THR A 79 4.36 -32.62 -5.66
C THR A 79 5.00 -31.23 -5.56
N LEU A 80 6.32 -31.14 -5.45
CA LEU A 80 6.99 -29.84 -5.36
C LEU A 80 6.95 -29.05 -6.67
N ALA A 81 6.99 -29.72 -7.82
CA ALA A 81 6.80 -29.09 -9.13
C ALA A 81 5.41 -28.45 -9.26
N ASN A 82 4.36 -29.05 -8.70
CA ASN A 82 3.02 -28.45 -8.68
C ASN A 82 2.92 -27.29 -7.69
N LEU A 83 3.66 -27.35 -6.58
CA LEU A 83 3.67 -26.27 -5.59
C LEU A 83 4.46 -25.04 -6.05
N LYS A 84 5.43 -25.20 -6.95
CA LYS A 84 6.24 -24.07 -7.43
C LYS A 84 5.39 -22.96 -8.04
N ASP A 85 4.37 -23.34 -8.82
CA ASP A 85 3.50 -22.44 -9.60
C ASP A 85 2.21 -22.03 -8.85
N ASN A 86 2.04 -22.47 -7.60
CA ASN A 86 0.83 -22.21 -6.84
C ASN A 86 0.58 -20.70 -6.65
N LYS A 87 -0.66 -20.25 -6.80
CA LYS A 87 -1.02 -18.82 -6.73
C LYS A 87 -1.44 -18.34 -5.34
N THR A 88 -1.18 -19.13 -4.30
CA THR A 88 -1.49 -18.77 -2.91
C THR A 88 -0.21 -18.61 -2.08
N GLY A 89 -0.09 -17.48 -1.38
CA GLY A 89 1.04 -17.13 -0.52
C GLY A 89 1.27 -18.12 0.62
N GLN A 90 0.23 -18.89 1.00
CA GLN A 90 0.32 -20.00 1.95
C GLN A 90 1.36 -21.06 1.55
N LYS A 91 1.59 -21.21 0.24
CA LYS A 91 2.60 -22.11 -0.34
C LYS A 91 3.96 -21.45 -0.56
N ASN A 92 4.21 -20.27 0.02
CA ASN A 92 5.57 -19.75 0.18
C ASN A 92 6.38 -20.60 1.17
N TRP A 93 7.70 -20.58 1.05
CA TRP A 93 8.59 -21.40 1.87
C TRP A 93 9.66 -20.59 2.56
N ARG A 94 10.12 -21.11 3.69
CA ARG A 94 11.16 -20.52 4.52
C ARG A 94 12.26 -21.53 4.79
N VAL A 95 13.52 -21.12 4.58
CA VAL A 95 14.69 -21.88 5.06
C VAL A 95 15.03 -21.47 6.49
N TYR A 96 15.35 -22.45 7.35
CA TYR A 96 15.73 -22.16 8.73
C TYR A 96 16.92 -22.96 9.26
N ARG A 97 17.40 -23.98 8.54
CA ARG A 97 18.66 -24.68 8.84
C ARG A 97 19.39 -25.10 7.58
N VAL A 98 20.68 -25.36 7.73
CA VAL A 98 21.55 -25.92 6.69
C VAL A 98 22.36 -27.07 7.28
N ALA A 99 22.62 -28.10 6.47
CA ALA A 99 23.46 -29.23 6.83
C ALA A 99 24.38 -29.61 5.67
N THR A 100 25.62 -29.96 5.98
CA THR A 100 26.59 -30.50 5.04
C THR A 100 26.82 -31.98 5.33
N THR A 101 27.02 -32.78 4.29
CA THR A 101 27.38 -34.19 4.42
C THR A 101 28.88 -34.41 4.23
N ASN A 102 29.39 -35.58 4.62
CA ASN A 102 30.76 -36.00 4.35
C ASN A 102 31.09 -36.16 2.85
N ARG A 103 30.10 -36.02 1.97
CA ARG A 103 30.25 -36.02 0.51
C ARG A 103 30.20 -34.60 -0.09
N GLY A 104 30.25 -33.56 0.75
CA GLY A 104 30.20 -32.16 0.33
C GLY A 104 28.82 -31.69 -0.15
N SER A 105 27.76 -32.49 0.03
CA SER A 105 26.40 -32.08 -0.32
C SER A 105 25.82 -31.15 0.74
N VAL A 106 25.16 -30.09 0.31
CA VAL A 106 24.40 -29.17 1.15
C VAL A 106 22.93 -29.52 1.10
N TYR A 107 22.27 -29.50 2.26
CA TYR A 107 20.83 -29.67 2.39
C TYR A 107 20.25 -28.55 3.26
N TYR A 108 19.10 -28.02 2.83
CA TYR A 108 18.38 -26.98 3.55
C TYR A 108 17.14 -27.56 4.23
N LYS A 109 16.90 -27.17 5.48
CA LYS A 109 15.65 -27.49 6.17
C LYS A 109 14.64 -26.38 5.88
N ILE A 110 13.55 -26.74 5.21
CA ILE A 110 12.51 -25.81 4.76
C ILE A 110 11.15 -26.13 5.36
N VAL A 111 10.26 -25.14 5.35
CA VAL A 111 8.86 -25.26 5.76
C VAL A 111 7.98 -24.38 4.89
N SER A 112 6.81 -24.88 4.49
CA SER A 112 5.77 -24.06 3.86
C SER A 112 5.11 -23.13 4.89
N PHE A 113 4.58 -21.99 4.48
CA PHE A 113 4.03 -21.01 5.42
C PHE A 113 2.78 -21.53 6.14
N ASP A 114 1.95 -22.31 5.45
CA ASP A 114 0.82 -23.06 6.03
C ASP A 114 1.24 -24.25 6.91
N LYS A 115 2.54 -24.55 6.99
CA LYS A 115 3.15 -25.63 7.78
C LYS A 115 2.80 -27.05 7.31
N THR A 116 2.08 -27.22 6.20
CA THR A 116 1.73 -28.54 5.65
C THR A 116 2.97 -29.37 5.34
N TYR A 117 4.04 -28.73 4.87
CA TYR A 117 5.28 -29.40 4.52
C TYR A 117 6.46 -28.91 5.35
N ARG A 118 7.27 -29.86 5.81
CA ARG A 118 8.53 -29.60 6.51
C ARG A 118 9.51 -30.72 6.26
N GLY A 119 10.73 -30.39 5.84
CA GLY A 119 11.76 -31.39 5.60
C GLY A 119 13.08 -30.81 5.13
N TRP A 120 13.95 -31.69 4.67
CA TRP A 120 15.26 -31.39 4.11
C TRP A 120 15.24 -31.57 2.60
N ILE A 121 15.73 -30.57 1.89
CA ILE A 121 15.83 -30.57 0.42
C ILE A 121 17.27 -30.33 0.00
N TYR A 122 17.69 -30.95 -1.10
CA TYR A 122 19.04 -30.80 -1.63
C TYR A 122 19.28 -29.36 -2.09
N GLY A 123 20.39 -28.79 -1.64
CA GLY A 123 20.79 -27.39 -1.84
C GLY A 123 21.98 -27.18 -2.78
N GLY A 124 22.53 -28.26 -3.37
CA GLY A 124 23.76 -28.20 -4.16
C GLY A 124 25.02 -28.57 -3.36
N LYS A 125 26.17 -27.99 -3.73
CA LYS A 125 27.48 -28.21 -3.08
C LYS A 125 28.01 -26.97 -2.34
N SER A 126 27.32 -25.83 -2.44
CA SER A 126 27.72 -24.57 -1.82
C SER A 126 26.62 -24.04 -0.89
N GLN A 127 27.03 -23.30 0.15
CA GLN A 127 26.14 -22.56 1.04
C GLN A 127 26.04 -21.07 0.67
N SER A 128 26.76 -20.62 -0.38
CA SER A 128 26.80 -19.20 -0.79
C SER A 128 25.47 -18.69 -1.35
N ALA A 129 24.60 -19.58 -1.82
CA ALA A 129 23.27 -19.25 -2.32
C ALA A 129 22.28 -20.38 -2.03
N PHE A 130 20.99 -20.05 -2.07
CA PHE A 130 19.94 -21.06 -2.18
C PHE A 130 19.91 -21.57 -3.62
N ALA A 131 20.12 -22.89 -3.78
CA ALA A 131 20.22 -23.55 -5.08
C ALA A 131 19.71 -25.00 -4.99
N GLY A 132 19.82 -25.75 -6.09
CA GLY A 132 19.41 -27.14 -6.15
C GLY A 132 17.89 -27.28 -6.25
N GLY A 133 17.24 -27.80 -5.21
CA GLY A 133 15.79 -27.99 -5.16
C GLY A 133 14.98 -26.75 -4.83
N ILE A 134 15.65 -25.64 -4.54
CA ILE A 134 15.04 -24.38 -4.11
C ILE A 134 15.75 -23.20 -4.77
N ASP A 135 15.02 -22.10 -4.87
CA ASP A 135 15.52 -20.82 -5.35
C ASP A 135 15.09 -19.70 -4.39
N SER A 136 15.91 -18.67 -4.23
CA SER A 136 15.52 -17.44 -3.51
C SER A 136 14.22 -16.89 -4.07
N TYR A 137 13.31 -16.43 -3.21
CA TYR A 137 12.00 -15.99 -3.65
C TYR A 137 11.53 -14.73 -2.92
N ASN A 138 11.30 -13.68 -3.71
CA ASN A 138 10.64 -12.47 -3.24
C ASN A 138 9.13 -12.74 -3.19
N THR A 139 8.58 -12.68 -1.98
CA THR A 139 7.15 -12.90 -1.73
C THR A 139 6.30 -11.68 -2.05
N VAL A 140 6.96 -10.56 -2.36
CA VAL A 140 6.36 -9.29 -2.79
C VAL A 140 7.21 -8.64 -3.86
N THR A 141 6.60 -7.79 -4.68
CA THR A 141 7.25 -6.93 -5.66
C THR A 141 6.77 -5.50 -5.52
N ALA A 142 7.52 -4.56 -6.12
CA ALA A 142 7.00 -3.23 -6.34
C ALA A 142 5.69 -3.33 -7.16
N PRO A 143 4.65 -2.53 -6.84
CA PRO A 143 3.46 -2.47 -7.67
C PRO A 143 3.81 -2.00 -9.08
N ALA A 144 3.10 -2.49 -10.08
CA ALA A 144 3.22 -1.97 -11.45
C ALA A 144 2.94 -0.47 -11.47
N ALA A 145 3.62 0.30 -12.31
CA ALA A 145 3.41 1.74 -12.37
C ALA A 145 1.94 2.05 -12.70
N ASN A 146 1.39 3.05 -12.00
CA ASN A 146 0.11 3.60 -12.40
C ASN A 146 0.36 4.59 -13.55
N PRO A 147 -0.32 4.49 -14.70
CA PRO A 147 -0.16 5.46 -15.79
C PRO A 147 -0.52 6.90 -15.36
N ASP A 148 -1.28 7.06 -14.27
CA ASP A 148 -1.63 8.35 -13.65
C ASP A 148 -0.80 8.64 -12.37
N ALA A 149 0.36 7.98 -12.18
CA ALA A 149 1.21 8.18 -11.01
C ALA A 149 1.81 9.59 -10.92
N ASN A 150 1.85 10.33 -12.04
CA ASN A 150 2.49 11.64 -12.18
C ASN A 150 1.51 12.77 -12.58
N GLY A 151 0.21 12.51 -12.56
CA GLY A 151 -0.83 13.48 -12.90
C GLY A 151 -1.15 14.46 -11.77
N SER A 152 -1.74 15.59 -12.14
CA SER A 152 -2.26 16.61 -11.21
C SER A 152 -3.21 15.99 -10.17
N VAL A 153 -3.06 16.39 -8.90
CA VAL A 153 -3.93 15.93 -7.81
C VAL A 153 -5.32 16.53 -7.99
N ASN A 154 -6.24 15.78 -8.58
CA ASN A 154 -7.65 16.16 -8.61
C ASN A 154 -8.39 15.51 -7.43
N SER A 155 -8.63 16.30 -6.39
CA SER A 155 -9.28 15.87 -5.13
C SER A 155 -10.75 15.45 -5.29
N SER A 156 -11.36 15.73 -6.45
CA SER A 156 -12.77 15.47 -6.73
C SER A 156 -13.02 14.18 -7.53
N ALA A 157 -11.97 13.46 -7.94
CA ALA A 157 -12.11 12.18 -8.63
C ALA A 157 -12.56 11.09 -7.64
N SER A 158 -13.55 10.29 -8.03
CA SER A 158 -13.98 9.13 -7.25
C SER A 158 -12.86 8.09 -7.21
N ILE A 159 -12.36 7.77 -6.01
CA ILE A 159 -11.35 6.73 -5.84
C ILE A 159 -12.02 5.36 -5.82
N ASN A 160 -11.83 4.60 -6.90
CA ASN A 160 -12.14 3.19 -6.90
C ASN A 160 -10.97 2.38 -6.33
N THR A 161 -11.21 1.67 -5.24
CA THR A 161 -10.23 0.76 -4.63
C THR A 161 -10.42 -0.69 -5.06
N ALA A 162 -11.58 -1.02 -5.64
CA ALA A 162 -11.90 -2.35 -6.11
C ALA A 162 -11.09 -2.68 -7.37
N ASN A 163 -10.63 -3.94 -7.46
CA ASN A 163 -9.90 -4.49 -8.61
C ASN A 163 -8.59 -3.79 -8.99
N GLN A 164 -8.04 -2.93 -8.12
CA GLN A 164 -6.76 -2.30 -8.37
C GLN A 164 -5.59 -3.21 -7.98
N SER A 165 -4.76 -3.51 -8.98
CA SER A 165 -3.52 -4.29 -8.84
C SER A 165 -2.25 -3.47 -9.16
N ASN A 166 -2.40 -2.34 -9.85
CA ASN A 166 -1.31 -1.39 -10.12
C ASN A 166 -1.07 -0.48 -8.90
N GLY A 167 0.07 0.21 -8.88
CA GLY A 167 0.43 1.18 -7.86
C GLY A 167 -0.57 2.33 -7.73
N LEU A 168 -0.39 3.11 -6.67
CA LEU A 168 -1.28 4.24 -6.37
C LEU A 168 -0.96 5.47 -7.23
N SER A 169 -1.99 6.15 -7.72
CA SER A 169 -1.86 7.48 -8.34
C SER A 169 -1.53 8.56 -7.31
N ALA A 170 -1.20 9.78 -7.76
CA ALA A 170 -0.94 10.91 -6.87
C ALA A 170 -2.15 11.23 -5.99
N THR A 171 -3.36 11.27 -6.57
CA THR A 171 -4.62 11.45 -5.85
C THR A 171 -4.84 10.37 -4.78
N GLN A 172 -4.56 9.10 -5.12
CA GLN A 172 -4.74 7.99 -4.18
C GLN A 172 -3.75 8.02 -3.02
N LYS A 173 -2.51 8.46 -3.25
CA LYS A 173 -1.52 8.68 -2.17
C LYS A 173 -1.91 9.82 -1.25
N ALA A 174 -2.49 10.89 -1.80
CA ALA A 174 -2.92 12.06 -1.02
C ALA A 174 -4.21 11.84 -0.21
N ALA A 175 -5.03 10.87 -0.62
CA ALA A 175 -6.33 10.62 -0.01
C ALA A 175 -6.27 10.11 1.45
N THR A 176 -7.41 10.21 2.13
CA THR A 176 -7.65 9.61 3.45
C THR A 176 -8.63 8.45 3.28
N TYR A 177 -8.44 7.37 4.02
CA TYR A 177 -9.20 6.13 3.89
C TYR A 177 -9.84 5.71 5.21
N LYS A 178 -10.92 4.93 5.11
CA LYS A 178 -11.45 4.09 6.18
C LYS A 178 -11.36 2.62 5.77
N ILE A 179 -11.35 1.71 6.74
CA ILE A 179 -11.59 0.28 6.46
C ILE A 179 -13.04 0.18 5.95
N ALA A 180 -13.23 -0.41 4.77
CA ALA A 180 -14.52 -0.40 4.09
C ALA A 180 -15.60 -1.15 4.89
N THR A 181 -15.20 -2.31 5.41
CA THR A 181 -16.01 -3.20 6.25
C THR A 181 -15.17 -3.65 7.45
N THR A 182 -15.60 -3.34 8.67
CA THR A 182 -14.92 -3.78 9.88
C THR A 182 -15.36 -5.17 10.34
N GLY A 183 -14.51 -5.85 11.10
CA GLY A 183 -14.79 -7.16 11.70
C GLY A 183 -13.50 -7.94 11.98
N THR A 184 -13.58 -9.27 11.90
CA THR A 184 -12.51 -10.19 12.36
C THR A 184 -11.93 -11.09 11.25
N ALA A 185 -12.36 -10.92 10.00
CA ALA A 185 -11.93 -11.77 8.88
C ALA A 185 -10.41 -11.73 8.66
N ASN A 186 -9.80 -12.90 8.45
CA ASN A 186 -8.35 -13.08 8.26
C ASN A 186 -7.98 -13.30 6.79
N ASP A 187 -8.49 -12.46 5.90
CA ASP A 187 -8.32 -12.56 4.45
C ASP A 187 -7.75 -11.27 3.83
N GLY A 188 -7.30 -10.34 4.67
CA GLY A 188 -6.80 -9.02 4.26
C GLY A 188 -7.88 -7.96 4.03
N THR A 189 -9.16 -8.25 4.28
CA THR A 189 -10.28 -7.34 3.97
C THR A 189 -10.81 -6.55 5.18
N GLN A 190 -10.52 -6.99 6.41
CA GLN A 190 -11.07 -6.36 7.60
C GLN A 190 -10.00 -5.96 8.63
N VAL A 191 -8.87 -6.65 8.68
CA VAL A 191 -7.84 -6.48 9.71
C VAL A 191 -6.48 -6.16 9.10
N THR A 192 -5.57 -5.59 9.89
CA THR A 192 -4.23 -5.22 9.43
C THR A 192 -3.16 -6.21 9.86
N TYR A 193 -2.01 -6.19 9.19
CA TYR A 193 -0.93 -7.16 9.32
C TYR A 193 0.45 -6.50 9.43
N SER A 194 1.39 -7.17 10.09
CA SER A 194 2.77 -6.67 10.23
C SER A 194 3.54 -6.66 8.91
N TYR A 195 3.18 -7.58 8.01
CA TYR A 195 3.57 -7.68 6.60
C TYR A 195 2.33 -8.13 5.82
N PRO A 196 2.23 -7.91 4.50
CA PRO A 196 1.13 -8.46 3.71
C PRO A 196 0.92 -9.95 4.00
N ALA A 197 -0.33 -10.39 4.07
CA ALA A 197 -0.63 -11.74 4.54
C ALA A 197 0.14 -12.80 3.73
N TRP A 198 0.71 -13.78 4.44
CA TRP A 198 1.46 -14.89 3.85
C TRP A 198 2.72 -14.49 3.05
N THR A 199 3.31 -13.32 3.34
CA THR A 199 4.59 -12.90 2.72
C THR A 199 5.80 -13.07 3.64
N GLN A 200 5.60 -13.25 4.94
CA GLN A 200 6.69 -13.56 5.87
C GLN A 200 6.30 -14.66 6.86
N TYR A 201 7.21 -15.62 7.06
CA TYR A 201 6.96 -16.75 7.95
C TYR A 201 6.81 -16.29 9.41
N LYS A 202 5.74 -16.74 10.08
CA LYS A 202 5.37 -16.36 11.46
C LYS A 202 5.06 -14.87 11.67
N LYS A 203 4.92 -14.08 10.60
CA LYS A 203 4.37 -12.72 10.69
C LYS A 203 2.86 -12.80 10.48
N GLY A 204 2.12 -12.02 11.25
CA GLY A 204 0.67 -12.13 11.32
C GLY A 204 -0.01 -10.78 11.46
N ARG A 205 -1.28 -10.87 11.87
CA ARG A 205 -2.15 -9.74 12.13
C ARG A 205 -1.59 -8.81 13.21
N VAL A 206 -1.74 -7.50 13.03
CA VAL A 206 -1.50 -6.48 14.06
C VAL A 206 -2.73 -6.36 14.95
N ILE A 207 -3.91 -6.20 14.34
CA ILE A 207 -5.20 -6.26 15.03
C ILE A 207 -5.96 -7.52 14.61
N THR A 208 -6.69 -8.12 15.54
CA THR A 208 -7.55 -9.29 15.25
C THR A 208 -9.01 -8.93 15.07
N ASP A 209 -9.39 -7.69 15.42
CA ASP A 209 -10.74 -7.13 15.30
C ASP A 209 -10.61 -5.65 14.95
N SER A 210 -11.26 -5.24 13.85
CA SER A 210 -11.29 -3.84 13.41
C SER A 210 -12.58 -3.10 13.77
N THR A 211 -13.54 -3.76 14.43
CA THR A 211 -14.81 -3.14 14.86
C THR A 211 -14.62 -1.84 15.65
N PRO A 212 -13.62 -1.71 16.56
CA PRO A 212 -13.37 -0.45 17.26
C PRO A 212 -12.92 0.72 16.36
N TYR A 213 -12.50 0.43 15.13
CA TYR A 213 -11.89 1.39 14.21
C TYR A 213 -12.82 1.78 13.06
N LYS A 214 -14.14 1.56 13.19
CA LYS A 214 -15.15 1.85 12.14
C LYS A 214 -15.09 3.28 11.60
N ASP A 215 -14.75 4.22 12.46
CA ASP A 215 -14.64 5.65 12.13
C ASP A 215 -13.20 6.15 12.03
N ALA A 216 -12.23 5.31 12.33
CA ALA A 216 -10.82 5.65 12.22
C ALA A 216 -10.46 5.97 10.78
N THR A 217 -9.61 6.98 10.61
CA THR A 217 -9.13 7.40 9.29
C THR A 217 -7.64 7.18 9.16
N PHE A 218 -7.21 6.86 7.94
CA PHE A 218 -5.84 6.42 7.68
C PHE A 218 -5.27 7.06 6.41
N LYS A 219 -3.95 7.27 6.40
CA LYS A 219 -3.14 7.56 5.22
C LYS A 219 -2.41 6.31 4.77
N VAL A 220 -2.23 6.17 3.45
CA VAL A 220 -1.34 5.15 2.90
C VAL A 220 0.08 5.68 2.92
N THR A 221 0.99 4.92 3.53
CA THR A 221 2.42 5.28 3.65
C THR A 221 3.33 4.42 2.77
N ASP A 222 2.85 3.25 2.34
CA ASP A 222 3.63 2.30 1.55
C ASP A 222 2.70 1.38 0.74
N ALA A 223 3.20 0.78 -0.34
CA ALA A 223 2.44 -0.10 -1.21
C ALA A 223 3.31 -1.22 -1.82
N THR A 224 2.76 -2.41 -1.92
CA THR A 224 3.44 -3.58 -2.49
C THR A 224 2.45 -4.58 -3.09
N THR A 225 2.90 -5.42 -4.01
CA THR A 225 2.08 -6.46 -4.64
C THR A 225 2.58 -7.83 -4.21
N ARG A 226 1.70 -8.73 -3.77
CA ARG A 226 2.12 -10.11 -3.45
C ARG A 226 2.38 -10.89 -4.73
N THR A 227 3.51 -11.60 -4.79
CA THR A 227 3.97 -12.23 -6.04
C THR A 227 3.16 -13.43 -6.49
N ARG A 228 2.46 -14.13 -5.58
CA ARG A 228 1.63 -15.29 -5.94
C ARG A 228 0.21 -14.89 -6.32
N GLU A 229 -0.39 -13.99 -5.55
CA GLU A 229 -1.77 -13.55 -5.74
C GLU A 229 -1.92 -12.38 -6.73
N GLY A 230 -0.89 -11.54 -6.88
CA GLY A 230 -0.96 -10.33 -7.70
C GLY A 230 -1.81 -9.21 -7.12
N ASP A 231 -2.23 -9.32 -5.85
CA ASP A 231 -3.07 -8.33 -5.18
C ASP A 231 -2.25 -7.19 -4.57
N LEU A 232 -2.82 -5.98 -4.61
CA LEU A 232 -2.21 -4.79 -4.04
C LEU A 232 -2.47 -4.70 -2.54
N TRP A 233 -1.39 -4.58 -1.78
CA TRP A 233 -1.39 -4.32 -0.35
C TRP A 233 -0.79 -2.95 -0.07
N VAL A 234 -1.37 -2.25 0.89
CA VAL A 234 -0.92 -0.94 1.33
C VAL A 234 -0.66 -0.95 2.83
N LYS A 235 0.35 -0.20 3.26
CA LYS A 235 0.58 0.08 4.67
C LYS A 235 -0.18 1.34 5.04
N ILE A 236 -1.05 1.22 6.04
CA ILE A 236 -1.87 2.32 6.54
C ILE A 236 -1.33 2.83 7.88
N ALA A 237 -1.38 4.14 8.05
CA ALA A 237 -1.10 4.83 9.31
C ALA A 237 -2.31 5.68 9.69
N ALA A 238 -2.77 5.54 10.94
CA ALA A 238 -3.86 6.31 11.50
C ALA A 238 -3.51 7.81 11.50
N THR A 239 -4.51 8.64 11.25
CA THR A 239 -4.37 10.11 11.30
C THR A 239 -4.35 10.64 12.74
N ASP A 240 -4.80 9.84 13.70
CA ASP A 240 -4.78 10.12 15.12
C ASP A 240 -4.04 9.04 15.91
N ALA A 241 -3.55 9.41 17.10
CA ALA A 241 -2.78 8.50 17.94
C ALA A 241 -3.65 7.43 18.63
N ALA A 242 -4.95 7.68 18.83
CA ALA A 242 -5.86 6.74 19.50
C ALA A 242 -6.04 5.46 18.67
N ASN A 243 -6.02 5.60 17.34
CA ASN A 243 -6.20 4.51 16.38
C ASN A 243 -4.88 3.91 15.88
N ALA A 244 -3.73 4.36 16.37
CA ALA A 244 -2.42 3.89 15.91
C ALA A 244 -2.17 2.38 16.08
N LYS A 245 -2.92 1.73 16.99
CA LYS A 245 -2.89 0.26 17.16
C LYS A 245 -3.34 -0.49 15.90
N ALA A 246 -4.13 0.13 15.03
CA ALA A 246 -4.55 -0.46 13.75
C ALA A 246 -3.51 -0.31 12.62
N ASN A 247 -2.41 0.43 12.83
CA ASN A 247 -1.40 0.64 11.79
C ASN A 247 -0.81 -0.68 11.29
N GLY A 248 -0.74 -0.84 9.97
CA GLY A 248 -0.24 -2.09 9.37
C GLY A 248 -0.61 -2.23 7.91
N TRP A 249 -0.32 -3.39 7.34
CA TRP A 249 -0.63 -3.75 5.97
C TRP A 249 -2.06 -4.28 5.84
N ILE A 250 -2.78 -3.85 4.81
CA ILE A 250 -4.12 -4.33 4.44
C ILE A 250 -4.24 -4.35 2.91
N LYS A 251 -5.17 -5.13 2.34
CA LYS A 251 -5.46 -5.03 0.91
C LYS A 251 -5.97 -3.63 0.58
N TYR A 252 -5.53 -3.06 -0.54
CA TYR A 252 -6.03 -1.75 -0.94
C TYR A 252 -7.54 -1.76 -1.22
N SER A 253 -8.05 -2.85 -1.81
CA SER A 253 -9.49 -3.06 -2.03
C SER A 253 -10.32 -3.21 -0.75
N ALA A 254 -9.69 -3.36 0.41
CA ALA A 254 -10.35 -3.34 1.72
C ALA A 254 -10.63 -1.92 2.23
N LEU A 255 -10.08 -0.92 1.56
CA LEU A 255 -10.25 0.48 1.92
C LEU A 255 -11.35 1.10 1.08
N LYS A 256 -12.00 2.10 1.65
CA LYS A 256 -12.78 3.08 0.91
C LYS A 256 -12.21 4.45 1.20
N GLN A 257 -12.24 5.33 0.20
CA GLN A 257 -11.95 6.73 0.46
C GLN A 257 -12.86 7.18 1.61
N ALA A 258 -12.27 7.84 2.59
CA ALA A 258 -13.03 8.51 3.62
C ALA A 258 -13.75 9.66 2.93
N THR A 259 -14.98 9.42 2.47
CA THR A 259 -15.89 10.51 2.14
C THR A 259 -16.06 11.30 3.43
N PRO A 260 -15.96 12.64 3.41
CA PRO A 260 -16.35 13.43 4.57
C PRO A 260 -17.73 12.93 5.02
N THR A 261 -17.85 12.55 6.29
CA THR A 261 -19.14 12.23 6.88
C THR A 261 -20.01 13.47 6.69
N THR A 262 -21.09 13.32 5.90
CA THR A 262 -22.02 14.40 5.51
C THR A 262 -21.36 15.38 4.51
N PRO A 263 -22.08 16.00 3.54
CA PRO A 263 -21.55 17.18 2.87
C PRO A 263 -21.38 18.26 3.92
N VAL A 264 -20.21 18.31 4.54
CA VAL A 264 -19.62 19.60 4.88
C VAL A 264 -19.30 20.24 3.54
N THR A 265 -20.19 21.13 3.09
CA THR A 265 -19.73 22.41 2.55
C THR A 265 -18.48 22.78 3.33
N PRO A 266 -17.32 23.09 2.70
CA PRO A 266 -16.08 23.32 3.41
C PRO A 266 -16.28 24.43 4.44
N THR A 267 -16.64 24.06 5.66
CA THR A 267 -16.54 24.89 6.84
C THR A 267 -15.16 24.57 7.34
N THR A 268 -14.19 25.19 6.68
CA THR A 268 -13.02 25.66 7.38
C THR A 268 -13.52 26.27 8.69
N LYS A 269 -13.32 25.59 9.82
CA LYS A 269 -13.68 26.15 11.11
C LYS A 269 -12.86 27.43 11.26
N VAL A 270 -13.50 28.57 11.04
CA VAL A 270 -12.85 29.87 11.10
C VAL A 270 -12.50 30.13 12.56
N GLY A 271 -11.20 30.16 12.87
CA GLY A 271 -10.72 30.51 14.20
C GLY A 271 -11.15 31.93 14.58
N ALA A 272 -11.20 32.23 15.88
CA ALA A 272 -11.60 33.54 16.39
C ALA A 272 -10.74 34.72 15.88
N ASN A 273 -9.56 34.44 15.32
CA ASN A 273 -8.65 35.39 14.67
C ASN A 273 -8.58 35.21 13.14
N GLN A 274 -9.56 34.56 12.52
CA GLN A 274 -9.57 34.28 11.10
C GLN A 274 -10.86 34.79 10.44
N ILE A 275 -10.82 35.01 9.14
CA ILE A 275 -11.98 35.34 8.32
C ILE A 275 -12.10 34.29 7.21
N GLY A 276 -13.27 33.66 7.11
CA GLY A 276 -13.60 32.81 5.97
C GLY A 276 -14.24 33.63 4.87
N VAL A 277 -13.91 33.31 3.62
CA VAL A 277 -14.56 33.88 2.44
C VAL A 277 -14.95 32.75 1.50
N LYS A 278 -16.25 32.59 1.33
CA LYS A 278 -16.88 31.69 0.37
C LYS A 278 -17.15 32.44 -0.92
N PHE A 279 -16.46 32.07 -1.99
CA PHE A 279 -16.70 32.59 -3.33
C PHE A 279 -17.75 31.74 -4.05
N VAL A 280 -18.74 32.40 -4.64
CA VAL A 280 -19.81 31.77 -5.42
C VAL A 280 -19.94 32.42 -6.79
N ASP A 281 -20.48 31.71 -7.79
CA ASP A 281 -20.89 32.32 -9.05
C ASP A 281 -22.22 33.10 -8.90
N GLN A 282 -22.66 33.77 -9.95
CA GLN A 282 -23.93 34.52 -9.99
C GLN A 282 -25.17 33.68 -9.67
N ASN A 283 -25.09 32.35 -9.82
CA ASN A 283 -26.17 31.41 -9.53
C ASN A 283 -26.06 30.83 -8.10
N GLY A 284 -25.11 31.31 -7.30
CA GLY A 284 -24.87 30.84 -5.94
C GLY A 284 -24.10 29.52 -5.86
N LYS A 285 -23.58 28.99 -6.98
CA LYS A 285 -22.75 27.78 -6.97
C LYS A 285 -21.39 28.12 -6.36
N GLU A 286 -20.96 27.31 -5.40
CA GLU A 286 -19.66 27.50 -4.76
C GLU A 286 -18.50 27.28 -5.73
N LEU A 287 -17.60 28.26 -5.77
CA LEU A 287 -16.35 28.22 -6.52
C LEU A 287 -15.22 27.73 -5.63
N LYS A 288 -15.05 28.37 -4.46
CA LYS A 288 -14.01 28.05 -3.48
C LYS A 288 -14.31 28.73 -2.16
N THR A 289 -13.91 28.12 -1.05
CA THR A 289 -13.90 28.77 0.27
C THR A 289 -12.46 28.84 0.78
N VAL A 290 -12.01 30.03 1.19
CA VAL A 290 -10.65 30.28 1.70
C VAL A 290 -10.73 30.90 3.09
N VAL A 291 -9.77 30.60 3.97
CA VAL A 291 -9.66 31.22 5.29
C VAL A 291 -8.32 31.93 5.41
N TRP A 292 -8.39 33.19 5.83
CA TRP A 292 -7.21 34.00 6.11
C TRP A 292 -7.12 34.32 7.59
N THR A 293 -5.91 34.23 8.13
CA THR A 293 -5.64 34.60 9.52
C THR A 293 -5.32 36.08 9.57
N LYS A 294 -5.85 36.75 10.60
CA LYS A 294 -5.55 38.14 10.96
C LYS A 294 -4.04 38.41 10.95
N GLY A 295 -3.60 39.43 10.21
CA GLY A 295 -2.24 39.95 10.29
C GLY A 295 -1.98 40.67 11.61
N THR A 296 -0.71 40.77 12.01
CA THR A 296 -0.29 41.32 13.31
C THR A 296 -0.79 42.75 13.57
N THR A 297 -0.97 43.55 12.53
CA THR A 297 -1.44 44.96 12.61
C THR A 297 -2.87 45.17 12.13
N ASP A 298 -3.59 44.10 11.76
CA ASP A 298 -4.95 44.24 11.28
C ASP A 298 -5.86 44.59 12.47
N ALA A 299 -6.72 45.59 12.35
CA ALA A 299 -7.66 45.91 13.43
C ALA A 299 -8.90 45.01 13.37
N ASN A 300 -9.35 44.68 12.15
CA ASN A 300 -10.62 44.02 11.85
C ASN A 300 -10.50 43.21 10.53
N PRO A 301 -11.48 42.36 10.19
CA PRO A 301 -11.45 41.58 8.94
C PRO A 301 -11.34 42.42 7.67
N TRP A 302 -11.91 43.64 7.67
CA TRP A 302 -11.78 44.56 6.55
C TRP A 302 -10.31 44.89 6.26
N ALA A 303 -9.49 45.14 7.29
CA ALA A 303 -8.06 45.40 7.11
C ALA A 303 -7.32 44.19 6.51
N THR A 304 -7.69 42.97 6.93
CA THR A 304 -7.16 41.72 6.35
C THR A 304 -7.54 41.59 4.88
N LEU A 305 -8.82 41.79 4.55
CA LEU A 305 -9.32 41.69 3.17
C LEU A 305 -8.77 42.78 2.26
N ASN A 306 -8.62 44.01 2.75
CA ASN A 306 -8.04 45.13 1.99
C ASN A 306 -6.57 44.85 1.62
N LYS A 307 -5.78 44.25 2.53
CA LYS A 307 -4.41 43.82 2.23
C LYS A 307 -4.34 42.71 1.17
N LEU A 308 -5.24 41.73 1.26
CA LEU A 308 -5.36 40.67 0.24
C LEU A 308 -5.79 41.22 -1.11
N ALA A 309 -6.57 42.31 -1.11
CA ALA A 309 -6.98 43.06 -2.29
C ALA A 309 -5.92 44.06 -2.79
N GLY A 310 -4.65 43.89 -2.42
CA GLY A 310 -3.56 44.78 -2.88
C GLY A 310 -3.63 46.20 -2.32
N ASN A 311 -4.26 46.39 -1.16
CA ASN A 311 -4.61 47.68 -0.55
C ASN A 311 -5.62 48.53 -1.36
N HIS A 312 -6.31 47.93 -2.33
CA HIS A 312 -7.42 48.58 -3.02
C HIS A 312 -8.75 48.33 -2.31
N GLU A 313 -9.59 49.36 -2.25
CA GLU A 313 -10.84 49.30 -1.51
C GLU A 313 -11.89 48.40 -2.22
N LEU A 314 -12.18 47.25 -1.60
CA LEU A 314 -13.17 46.27 -2.07
C LEU A 314 -14.61 46.79 -2.16
N THR A 315 -14.93 47.88 -1.47
CA THR A 315 -16.27 48.50 -1.46
C THR A 315 -16.29 49.89 -2.09
N SER A 316 -15.27 50.20 -2.90
CA SER A 316 -15.13 51.49 -3.59
C SER A 316 -16.32 51.76 -4.51
N PRO A 317 -16.89 52.97 -4.52
CA PRO A 317 -17.90 53.37 -5.52
C PRO A 317 -17.30 53.54 -6.93
N VAL A 318 -15.97 53.61 -7.04
CA VAL A 318 -15.25 53.69 -8.31
C VAL A 318 -14.98 52.28 -8.83
N ALA A 319 -15.66 51.90 -9.91
CA ALA A 319 -15.66 50.54 -10.47
C ALA A 319 -14.26 50.03 -10.87
N THR A 320 -13.36 50.89 -11.33
CA THR A 320 -11.99 50.51 -11.70
C THR A 320 -11.16 50.11 -10.47
N ILE A 321 -11.30 50.84 -9.36
CA ILE A 321 -10.63 50.52 -8.10
C ILE A 321 -11.20 49.23 -7.51
N GLN A 322 -12.53 49.08 -7.53
CA GLN A 322 -13.19 47.88 -7.02
C GLN A 322 -12.84 46.65 -7.86
N GLY A 323 -12.84 46.76 -9.19
CA GLY A 323 -12.42 45.68 -10.09
C GLY A 323 -10.99 45.20 -9.82
N LEU A 324 -10.04 46.14 -9.63
CA LEU A 324 -8.66 45.81 -9.26
C LEU A 324 -8.59 45.12 -7.89
N ALA A 325 -9.32 45.61 -6.89
CA ALA A 325 -9.38 45.00 -5.55
C ALA A 325 -9.83 43.52 -5.62
N TYR A 326 -10.86 43.24 -6.41
CA TYR A 326 -11.35 41.88 -6.62
C TYR A 326 -10.38 41.00 -7.40
N GLN A 327 -9.65 41.54 -8.37
CA GLN A 327 -8.60 40.81 -9.08
C GLN A 327 -7.51 40.32 -8.14
N TYR A 328 -7.00 41.19 -7.25
CA TYR A 328 -6.02 40.79 -6.24
C TYR A 328 -6.59 39.77 -5.24
N LEU A 329 -7.84 39.97 -4.82
CA LEU A 329 -8.49 39.06 -3.87
C LEU A 329 -8.73 37.66 -4.47
N THR A 330 -9.16 37.56 -5.73
CA THR A 330 -9.35 36.27 -6.41
C THR A 330 -8.01 35.59 -6.71
N GLU A 331 -6.97 36.36 -7.04
CA GLU A 331 -5.60 35.85 -7.18
C GLU A 331 -5.07 35.28 -5.86
N ALA A 332 -5.22 36.01 -4.75
CA ALA A 332 -4.86 35.54 -3.41
C ALA A 332 -5.66 34.29 -2.98
N ALA A 333 -6.89 34.15 -3.47
CA ALA A 333 -7.72 32.97 -3.28
C ALA A 333 -7.36 31.82 -4.24
N GLY A 334 -6.53 32.05 -5.26
CA GLY A 334 -6.22 31.09 -6.32
C GLY A 334 -7.45 30.72 -7.15
N ILE A 335 -8.30 31.69 -7.47
CA ILE A 335 -9.47 31.58 -8.34
C ILE A 335 -9.11 32.23 -9.68
N THR A 336 -9.29 31.49 -10.79
CA THR A 336 -9.00 31.97 -12.15
C THR A 336 -10.27 31.97 -13.01
N GLY A 337 -10.42 32.94 -13.90
CA GLY A 337 -11.56 33.03 -14.83
C GLY A 337 -12.88 33.49 -14.20
N TYR A 338 -12.81 34.12 -13.01
CA TYR A 338 -13.93 34.75 -12.34
C TYR A 338 -13.51 36.08 -11.76
N ASN A 339 -14.40 37.07 -11.82
CA ASN A 339 -14.15 38.42 -11.35
C ASN A 339 -15.45 39.12 -10.91
N TRP A 340 -15.33 40.31 -10.34
CA TRP A 340 -16.46 41.13 -9.92
C TRP A 340 -17.25 41.73 -11.08
N THR A 341 -16.59 42.02 -12.21
CA THR A 341 -17.22 42.66 -13.36
C THR A 341 -18.36 41.83 -13.94
N GLY A 342 -19.56 42.41 -14.04
CA GLY A 342 -20.74 41.78 -14.62
C GLY A 342 -21.71 41.16 -13.61
N ILE A 343 -21.44 41.22 -12.30
CA ILE A 343 -22.46 40.92 -11.28
C ILE A 343 -23.57 41.99 -11.25
N THR A 344 -24.76 41.65 -10.77
CA THR A 344 -25.87 42.61 -10.67
C THR A 344 -25.65 43.63 -9.56
N ASN A 345 -26.33 44.78 -9.61
CA ASN A 345 -26.26 45.78 -8.52
C ASN A 345 -26.64 45.18 -7.16
N ALA A 346 -27.67 44.33 -7.12
CA ALA A 346 -28.08 43.63 -5.89
C ALA A 346 -26.99 42.68 -5.37
N GLN A 347 -26.28 41.97 -6.26
CA GLN A 347 -25.14 41.11 -5.88
C GLN A 347 -23.94 41.94 -5.40
N ASN A 348 -23.69 43.10 -6.02
CA ASN A 348 -22.66 44.03 -5.58
C ASN A 348 -22.98 44.61 -4.19
N ASP A 349 -24.23 45.02 -3.95
CA ASP A 349 -24.68 45.53 -2.64
C ASP A 349 -24.58 44.45 -1.56
N ALA A 350 -24.94 43.20 -1.89
CA ALA A 350 -24.78 42.06 -1.00
C ALA A 350 -23.30 41.79 -0.67
N ASN A 351 -22.41 41.84 -1.66
CA ASN A 351 -20.97 41.73 -1.44
C ASN A 351 -20.46 42.86 -0.53
N ASN A 352 -20.85 44.11 -0.79
CA ASN A 352 -20.45 45.28 0.00
C ASN A 352 -20.92 45.16 1.46
N ALA A 353 -22.17 44.72 1.68
CA ALA A 353 -22.71 44.50 3.01
C ALA A 353 -21.97 43.38 3.75
N ALA A 354 -21.68 42.27 3.05
CA ALA A 354 -20.94 41.14 3.63
C ALA A 354 -19.51 41.54 4.04
N ILE A 355 -18.81 42.32 3.22
CA ILE A 355 -17.45 42.79 3.52
C ILE A 355 -17.44 43.79 4.68
N LYS A 356 -18.38 44.75 4.70
CA LYS A 356 -18.48 45.75 5.78
C LYS A 356 -18.92 45.13 7.12
N GLY A 357 -19.80 44.13 7.08
CA GLY A 357 -20.29 43.42 8.26
C GLY A 357 -19.39 42.27 8.76
N ALA A 358 -18.24 42.05 8.12
CA ALA A 358 -17.38 40.90 8.42
C ALA A 358 -16.81 40.97 9.86
N SER A 359 -16.87 39.84 10.56
CA SER A 359 -16.27 39.63 11.89
C SER A 359 -15.31 38.44 11.87
N TYR A 360 -14.24 38.49 12.68
CA TYR A 360 -13.38 37.31 12.81
C TYR A 360 -14.14 36.16 13.47
N GLY A 361 -13.81 34.93 13.12
CA GLY A 361 -14.56 33.73 13.48
C GLY A 361 -15.77 33.45 12.60
N GLN A 362 -16.03 34.26 11.57
CA GLN A 362 -17.15 34.09 10.64
C GLN A 362 -16.69 33.82 9.21
N THR A 363 -17.61 33.34 8.38
CA THR A 363 -17.43 33.21 6.93
C THR A 363 -18.39 34.15 6.21
N ILE A 364 -17.87 35.02 5.34
CA ILE A 364 -18.66 35.86 4.44
C ILE A 364 -18.79 35.20 3.07
N THR A 365 -19.81 35.58 2.30
CA THR A 365 -20.02 35.10 0.92
C THR A 365 -19.76 36.24 -0.06
N ILE A 366 -19.00 35.96 -1.12
CA ILE A 366 -18.68 36.89 -2.21
C ILE A 366 -19.12 36.27 -3.53
N THR A 367 -20.00 36.96 -4.25
CA THR A 367 -20.45 36.58 -5.59
C THR A 367 -19.50 37.12 -6.65
N LEU A 368 -19.12 36.27 -7.60
CA LEU A 368 -18.31 36.59 -8.77
C LEU A 368 -19.06 36.22 -10.05
N ASN A 369 -18.75 36.94 -11.12
CA ASN A 369 -19.13 36.60 -12.48
C ASN A 369 -18.00 35.80 -13.17
N LYS A 370 -18.36 34.92 -14.10
CA LYS A 370 -17.39 34.21 -14.93
C LYS A 370 -16.85 35.15 -15.99
N GLU A 371 -15.53 35.23 -16.13
CA GLU A 371 -14.92 35.98 -17.23
C GLU A 371 -15.06 35.16 -18.52
N GLU A 372 -15.90 35.64 -19.45
CA GLU A 372 -15.87 35.16 -20.83
C GLU A 372 -14.58 35.67 -21.45
N GLY A 373 -13.70 34.76 -21.86
CA GLY A 373 -12.31 35.07 -22.20
C GLY A 373 -12.17 36.21 -23.21
N GLN A 374 -11.85 37.40 -22.71
CA GLN A 374 -11.18 38.43 -23.49
C GLN A 374 -9.70 38.34 -23.12
N HIS A 375 -8.98 37.54 -23.92
CA HIS A 375 -7.53 37.55 -23.95
C HIS A 375 -7.05 38.91 -24.46
N PHE A 376 -6.99 39.93 -23.60
CA PHE A 376 -6.34 41.18 -23.95
C PHE A 376 -5.33 41.60 -22.87
N PHE A 377 -4.06 41.31 -23.21
CA PHE A 377 -2.81 41.86 -22.69
C PHE A 377 -2.32 41.44 -21.29
N LYS A 378 -1.80 40.20 -21.21
CA LYS A 378 -0.59 39.94 -20.41
C LYS A 378 0.65 40.48 -21.13
N SER A 379 0.83 41.80 -21.17
CA SER A 379 2.14 42.40 -21.43
C SER A 379 2.15 43.89 -21.10
N PHE A 380 2.48 44.24 -19.86
CA PHE A 380 3.27 45.43 -19.63
C PHE A 380 4.50 45.02 -18.83
N LYS A 381 5.63 45.01 -19.54
CA LYS A 381 6.96 44.94 -18.94
C LYS A 381 7.17 46.22 -18.15
N PHE A 382 7.68 46.08 -16.93
CA PHE A 382 8.16 47.19 -16.11
C PHE A 382 9.09 48.08 -16.95
N LEU A 383 8.82 49.38 -17.03
CA LEU A 383 9.83 50.36 -17.40
C LEU A 383 10.88 50.36 -16.28
N ASP A 384 12.03 49.79 -16.56
CA ASP A 384 13.22 49.95 -15.74
C ASP A 384 13.73 51.38 -15.91
N ASN A 385 13.52 52.21 -14.89
CA ASN A 385 13.97 53.59 -14.87
C ASN A 385 15.41 53.64 -14.34
N ALA A 386 16.34 53.14 -15.14
CA ALA A 386 17.77 53.17 -14.86
C ALA A 386 18.54 53.49 -16.14
N ASN A 387 18.49 54.76 -16.55
CA ASN A 387 19.62 55.51 -17.15
C ASN A 387 19.14 56.87 -17.67
N LEU A 388 19.14 57.87 -16.80
CA LEU A 388 19.11 59.27 -17.18
C LEU A 388 20.28 59.99 -16.48
N HIS A 389 21.49 59.62 -16.90
CA HIS A 389 22.70 60.41 -16.73
C HIS A 389 23.53 60.31 -17.99
N ALA A 390 23.53 61.38 -18.79
CA ALA A 390 24.72 62.08 -19.28
C ALA A 390 24.48 62.75 -20.66
N LYS A 391 24.60 64.08 -20.62
CA LYS A 391 24.85 65.07 -21.68
C LYS A 391 23.70 65.44 -22.61
#